data_AF-A0A4R6AMR1-F1
#
_entry.id   AF-A0A4R6AMR1-F1
#
_cell.length_a   1.000
_cell.length_b   1.000
_cell.length_c   1.000
_cell.angle_alpha   90.00
_cell.angle_beta   90.00
_cell.angle_gamma   90.00
#
_symmetry.space_group_name_H-M   'P 1'
#
loop_
_entity.id
_entity.type
_entity.pdbx_description
1 polymer ?
#
loop_
_entity_poly.entity_id
_entity_poly.type
_entity_poly.pdbx_seq_one_letter_code
_entity_poly.pdbx_strand_id
1 'polypeptide(L)'
;MIDIGWSELLVIGVVALIVVGPKDLPMMFRRLGEFTGKARAMAREFSSAMDKAADEAGVKDIQKDLRAMANPRQTGLDAINKAASDLENWDGEDTPSEKPAAPPPLSPERAEAAAKIQAASAKKATERHEREAAQKVAAEAVTDDKAT
;
A
#
# COMPACT_ATOMS: atom_id res chain seq x y z
N MET A 1 9.65 -9.71 4.86
CA MET A 1 10.19 -10.47 6.00
C MET A 1 9.52 -9.97 7.26
N ILE A 2 8.39 -10.59 7.60
CA ILE A 2 7.82 -10.51 8.96
C ILE A 2 8.14 -11.88 9.56
N ASP A 3 9.39 -12.02 9.99
CA ASP A 3 9.87 -13.21 10.69
C ASP A 3 9.47 -13.13 12.17
N ILE A 4 8.17 -12.91 12.42
CA ILE A 4 7.60 -12.98 13.75
C ILE A 4 7.28 -14.44 14.00
N GLY A 5 8.18 -15.11 14.70
CA GLY A 5 7.99 -16.48 15.18
C GLY A 5 7.01 -16.53 16.35
N TRP A 6 6.62 -17.75 16.71
CA TRP A 6 5.84 -18.01 17.94
C TRP A 6 6.56 -17.49 19.19
N SER A 7 7.90 -17.54 19.21
CA SER A 7 8.76 -17.00 20.25
C SER A 7 8.61 -15.49 20.41
N GLU A 8 8.74 -14.72 19.33
CA GLU A 8 8.63 -13.26 19.35
C GLU A 8 7.22 -12.81 19.77
N LEU A 9 6.17 -13.49 19.29
CA LEU A 9 4.79 -13.22 19.70
C LEU A 9 4.60 -13.41 21.22
N LEU A 10 5.23 -14.42 21.81
CA LEU A 10 5.18 -14.68 23.24
C LEU A 10 5.87 -13.56 24.04
N VAL A 11 7.05 -13.13 23.59
CA VAL A 11 7.80 -12.01 24.21
C VAL A 11 6.98 -10.72 24.16
N ILE A 12 6.40 -10.38 23.00
CA ILE A 12 5.52 -9.22 22.85
C ILE A 12 4.31 -9.33 23.76
N GLY A 13 3.70 -10.52 23.88
CA GLY A 13 2.60 -10.78 24.80
C GLY A 13 2.97 -10.48 26.25
N VAL A 14 4.13 -10.95 26.72
CA VAL A 14 4.61 -10.66 28.09
C VAL A 14 4.86 -9.18 28.31
N VAL A 15 5.54 -8.51 27.37
CA VAL A 15 5.79 -7.06 27.45
C VAL A 15 4.47 -6.29 27.50
N ALA A 16 3.51 -6.65 26.66
CA ALA A 16 2.20 -6.00 26.63
C ALA A 16 1.43 -6.21 27.94
N LEU A 17 1.53 -7.38 28.58
CA LEU A 17 0.95 -7.63 29.91
C LEU A 17 1.57 -6.75 31.01
N ILE A 18 2.87 -6.46 30.94
CA ILE A 18 3.56 -5.60 31.91
C ILE A 18 3.18 -4.13 31.72
N VAL A 19 3.18 -3.66 30.47
CA VAL A 19 2.97 -2.24 30.15
C VAL A 19 1.51 -1.83 30.27
N VAL A 20 0.60 -2.64 29.71
CA VAL A 20 -0.83 -2.34 29.66
C VAL A 20 -1.54 -2.92 30.89
N GLY A 21 -1.06 -4.04 31.42
CA GLY A 21 -1.68 -4.76 32.51
C GLY A 21 -2.49 -5.98 32.04
N PRO A 22 -2.50 -7.08 32.82
CA PRO A 22 -3.13 -8.33 32.42
C PRO A 22 -4.66 -8.27 32.32
N LYS A 23 -5.30 -7.28 32.94
CA LYS A 23 -6.76 -7.10 32.93
C LYS A 23 -7.24 -6.22 31.78
N ASP A 24 -6.40 -5.32 31.29
CA ASP A 24 -6.79 -4.30 30.32
C ASP A 24 -6.61 -4.80 28.87
N LEU A 25 -5.57 -5.61 28.60
CA LEU A 25 -5.39 -6.29 27.31
C LEU A 25 -6.63 -7.07 26.82
N PRO A 26 -7.24 -7.98 27.62
CA PRO A 26 -8.41 -8.72 27.16
C PRO A 26 -9.63 -7.81 26.94
N MET A 27 -9.77 -6.73 27.72
CA MET A 27 -10.83 -5.74 27.50
C MET A 27 -10.62 -4.98 26.18
N MET A 28 -9.38 -4.59 25.87
CA MET A 28 -9.02 -3.93 24.61
C MET A 28 -9.27 -4.83 23.40
N PHE A 29 -8.87 -6.10 23.46
CA PHE A 29 -9.14 -7.06 22.38
C PHE A 29 -10.64 -7.27 22.15
N ARG A 30 -11.45 -7.29 23.21
CA ARG A 30 -12.92 -7.37 23.07
C ARG A 30 -13.47 -6.15 22.34
N ARG A 31 -13.08 -4.94 22.74
CA ARG A 31 -13.55 -3.71 22.09
C ARG A 31 -13.10 -3.61 20.63
N LEU A 32 -11.82 -3.89 20.37
CA LEU A 32 -11.27 -3.91 19.01
C LEU A 32 -11.96 -5.00 18.16
N GLY A 33 -12.14 -6.18 18.74
CA GLY A 33 -12.82 -7.30 18.09
C GLY A 33 -14.28 -7.00 17.74
N GLU A 34 -15.03 -6.37 18.64
CA GLU A 34 -16.40 -5.91 18.38
C GLU A 34 -16.44 -4.89 17.25
N PHE A 35 -15.51 -3.92 17.25
CA PHE A 35 -15.42 -2.91 16.19
C PHE A 35 -15.08 -3.53 14.84
N THR A 36 -14.02 -4.35 14.78
CA THR A 36 -13.62 -5.06 13.55
C THR A 36 -14.71 -6.03 13.09
N GLY A 37 -15.41 -6.69 14.01
CA GLY A 37 -16.53 -7.58 13.70
C GLY A 37 -17.69 -6.85 13.04
N LYS A 38 -18.08 -5.70 13.59
CA LYS A 38 -19.11 -4.82 13.00
C LYS A 38 -18.68 -4.28 11.64
N ALA A 39 -17.44 -3.81 11.51
CA ALA A 39 -16.90 -3.34 10.24
C ALA A 39 -16.89 -4.46 9.18
N ARG A 40 -16.52 -5.69 9.56
CA ARG A 40 -16.55 -6.85 8.67
C ARG A 40 -17.97 -7.24 8.28
N ALA A 41 -18.93 -7.16 9.19
CA ALA A 41 -20.34 -7.41 8.89
C ALA A 41 -20.89 -6.39 7.89
N MET A 42 -20.62 -5.10 8.11
CA MET A 42 -20.98 -4.04 7.17
C MET A 42 -20.32 -4.22 5.81
N ALA A 43 -19.03 -4.58 5.77
CA ALA A 43 -18.33 -4.86 4.54
C ALA A 43 -18.96 -6.03 3.76
N ARG A 44 -19.39 -7.10 4.45
CA ARG A 44 -20.08 -8.23 3.82
C ARG A 44 -21.41 -7.80 3.19
N GLU A 45 -22.19 -6.97 3.88
CA GLU A 45 -23.45 -6.46 3.35
C GLU A 45 -23.23 -5.55 2.13
N PHE A 46 -22.24 -4.67 2.21
CA PHE A 46 -21.85 -3.81 1.08
C PHE A 46 -21.35 -4.61 -0.11
N SER A 47 -20.50 -5.62 0.10
CA SER A 47 -20.04 -6.50 -0.97
C SER A 47 -21.22 -7.23 -1.63
N SER A 48 -22.15 -7.76 -0.83
CA SER A 48 -23.36 -8.43 -1.33
C SER A 48 -24.25 -7.48 -2.13
N ALA A 49 -24.47 -6.26 -1.65
CA ALA A 49 -25.26 -5.25 -2.35
C ALA A 49 -24.58 -4.74 -3.64
N MET A 50 -23.25 -4.55 -3.61
CA MET A 50 -22.46 -4.18 -4.79
C MET A 50 -22.41 -5.29 -5.82
N ASP A 51 -22.27 -6.56 -5.42
CA ASP A 51 -22.34 -7.71 -6.32
C ASP A 51 -23.70 -7.75 -7.05
N LYS A 52 -24.81 -7.57 -6.33
CA LYS A 52 -26.15 -7.48 -6.93
C LYS A 52 -26.33 -6.27 -7.85
N ALA A 53 -25.88 -5.09 -7.41
CA ALA A 53 -25.97 -3.87 -8.22
C ALA A 53 -25.09 -3.94 -9.48
N ALA A 54 -23.91 -4.55 -9.40
CA ALA A 54 -23.04 -4.77 -10.55
C ALA A 54 -23.62 -5.78 -11.55
N ASP A 55 -24.29 -6.83 -11.05
CA ASP A 55 -25.02 -7.78 -11.88
C ASP A 55 -26.20 -7.13 -12.63
N GLU A 56 -26.94 -6.23 -11.98
CA GLU A 56 -28.06 -5.49 -12.60
C GLU A 56 -27.60 -4.38 -13.56
N ALA A 57 -26.50 -3.69 -13.24
CA ALA A 57 -25.96 -2.60 -14.04
C ALA A 57 -25.01 -3.06 -15.16
N GLY A 58 -24.80 -4.38 -15.34
CA GLY A 58 -23.96 -4.93 -16.41
C GLY A 58 -22.47 -4.62 -16.27
N VAL A 59 -22.03 -4.19 -15.08
CA VAL A 59 -20.65 -3.73 -14.80
C VAL A 59 -19.75 -4.88 -14.32
N LYS A 60 -20.13 -6.11 -14.66
CA LYS A 60 -19.50 -7.35 -14.19
C LYS A 60 -18.02 -7.43 -14.57
N ASP A 61 -17.66 -6.85 -15.70
CA ASP A 61 -16.28 -6.82 -16.20
C ASP A 61 -15.37 -5.97 -15.32
N ILE A 62 -15.82 -4.80 -14.86
CA ILE A 62 -15.04 -3.95 -13.95
C ILE A 62 -14.85 -4.63 -12.59
N GLN A 63 -15.88 -5.34 -12.12
CA GLN A 63 -15.80 -6.07 -10.86
C GLN A 63 -14.85 -7.27 -10.94
N LYS A 64 -14.82 -7.95 -12.09
CA LYS A 64 -13.90 -9.06 -12.39
C LYS A 64 -12.45 -8.58 -12.48
N ASP A 65 -12.21 -7.46 -13.16
CA ASP A 65 -10.87 -6.86 -13.28
C ASP A 65 -10.36 -6.36 -11.93
N LEU A 66 -11.21 -5.70 -11.13
CA LEU A 66 -10.86 -5.28 -9.77
C LEU A 66 -10.57 -6.48 -8.85
N ARG A 67 -11.35 -7.57 -8.93
CA ARG A 67 -11.07 -8.81 -8.19
C ARG A 67 -9.76 -9.46 -8.65
N ALA A 68 -9.47 -9.49 -9.95
CA ALA A 68 -8.23 -10.05 -10.49
C ALA A 68 -6.99 -9.24 -10.05
N MET A 69 -7.11 -7.92 -9.93
CA MET A 69 -6.06 -7.05 -9.39
C MET A 69 -5.92 -7.14 -7.86
N ALA A 70 -7.03 -7.32 -7.14
CA ALA A 70 -7.04 -7.40 -5.68
C ALA A 70 -6.53 -8.73 -5.12
N ASN A 71 -6.37 -9.76 -5.97
CA ASN A 71 -5.99 -11.10 -5.55
C ASN A 71 -4.56 -11.45 -6.03
N PRO A 72 -3.50 -10.98 -5.35
CA PRO A 72 -2.11 -11.10 -5.80
C PRO A 72 -1.65 -12.56 -5.97
N ARG A 73 -2.31 -13.51 -5.29
CA ARG A 73 -2.07 -14.95 -5.48
C ARG A 73 -2.53 -15.44 -6.84
N GLN A 74 -3.64 -14.93 -7.35
CA GLN A 74 -4.21 -15.36 -8.62
C GLN A 74 -3.36 -14.82 -9.77
N THR A 75 -2.95 -13.55 -9.69
CA THR A 75 -1.98 -12.93 -10.62
C THR A 75 -0.63 -13.64 -10.61
N GLY A 76 -0.15 -14.06 -9.43
CA GLY A 76 1.09 -14.84 -9.30
C GLY A 76 1.00 -16.23 -9.91
N LEU A 77 -0.13 -16.93 -9.71
CA LEU A 77 -0.37 -18.26 -10.30
C LEU A 77 -0.53 -18.19 -11.83
N ASP A 78 -1.22 -17.17 -12.34
CA ASP A 78 -1.35 -16.93 -13.78
C ASP A 78 -0.01 -16.59 -14.43
N ALA A 79 0.84 -15.79 -13.76
CA ALA A 79 2.19 -15.50 -14.21
C ALA A 79 3.09 -16.76 -14.23
N ILE A 80 2.97 -17.62 -13.22
CA ILE A 80 3.71 -18.89 -13.15
C ILE A 80 3.23 -19.85 -14.25
N ASN A 81 1.92 -20.00 -14.43
CA ASN A 81 1.36 -20.83 -15.50
C ASN A 81 1.79 -20.30 -16.88
N LYS A 82 1.76 -18.99 -17.09
CA LYS A 82 2.23 -18.39 -18.34
C LYS A 82 3.73 -18.61 -18.55
N ALA A 83 4.55 -18.47 -17.53
CA ALA A 83 5.99 -18.76 -17.61
C ALA A 83 6.27 -20.25 -17.89
N ALA A 84 5.48 -21.16 -17.30
CA ALA A 84 5.57 -22.59 -17.56
C ALA A 84 5.17 -22.92 -19.00
N SER A 85 4.10 -22.32 -19.52
CA SER A 85 3.69 -22.49 -20.92
C SER A 85 4.68 -21.85 -21.89
N ASP A 86 5.26 -20.69 -21.58
CA ASP A 86 6.28 -20.04 -22.40
C ASP A 86 7.57 -20.88 -22.43
N LEU A 87 7.89 -21.63 -21.36
CA LEU A 87 9.00 -22.57 -21.30
C LEU A 87 8.71 -23.88 -22.04
N GLU A 88 7.47 -24.39 -22.00
CA GLU A 88 7.06 -25.58 -22.73
C GLU A 88 7.01 -25.35 -24.25
N ASN A 89 6.66 -24.12 -24.66
CA ASN A 89 6.69 -23.69 -26.06
C ASN A 89 8.06 -23.17 -26.50
N TRP A 90 9.06 -23.15 -25.61
CA TRP A 90 10.43 -22.80 -25.98
C TRP A 90 11.14 -24.02 -26.55
N ASP A 91 11.04 -24.19 -27.87
CA ASP A 91 11.97 -24.98 -28.65
C ASP A 91 13.28 -24.19 -28.82
N GLY A 92 14.39 -24.75 -28.36
CA GLY A 92 15.67 -24.06 -28.19
C GLY A 92 16.41 -23.71 -29.49
N GLU A 93 15.77 -23.09 -30.48
CA GLU A 93 16.36 -22.81 -31.79
C GLU A 93 16.50 -21.32 -32.17
N ASP A 94 16.39 -20.37 -31.23
CA ASP A 94 16.82 -19.00 -31.51
C ASP A 94 17.46 -18.34 -30.27
N THR A 95 18.79 -18.44 -30.18
CA THR A 95 19.60 -17.56 -29.35
C THR A 95 20.33 -16.54 -30.22
N PRO A 96 19.77 -15.36 -30.50
CA PRO A 96 20.59 -14.21 -30.80
C PRO A 96 21.34 -13.85 -29.53
N SER A 97 22.64 -14.15 -29.49
CA SER A 97 23.55 -13.55 -28.52
C SER A 97 23.62 -12.04 -28.77
N GLU A 98 22.62 -11.31 -28.28
CA GLU A 98 22.66 -9.86 -28.27
C GLU A 98 23.42 -9.42 -27.02
N LYS A 99 24.66 -8.99 -27.23
CA LYS A 99 25.46 -8.23 -26.26
C LYS A 99 24.57 -7.22 -25.54
N PRO A 100 24.72 -7.01 -24.21
CA PRO A 100 23.99 -5.95 -23.54
C PRO A 100 24.49 -4.59 -24.06
N ALA A 101 23.76 -4.03 -25.02
CA ALA A 101 23.90 -2.64 -25.39
C ALA A 101 23.28 -1.79 -24.27
N ALA A 102 24.03 -0.76 -23.86
CA ALA A 102 23.67 0.18 -22.81
C ALA A 102 22.23 0.72 -22.95
N PRO A 103 21.58 1.10 -21.83
CA PRO A 103 20.22 1.66 -21.88
C PRO A 103 20.16 2.82 -22.89
N PRO A 104 19.15 2.86 -23.76
CA PRO A 104 19.05 3.89 -24.78
C PRO A 104 19.02 5.27 -24.12
N PRO A 105 19.72 6.28 -24.67
CA PRO A 105 19.70 7.64 -24.13
C PRO A 105 18.25 8.12 -24.05
N LEU A 106 17.91 8.74 -22.92
CA LEU A 106 16.57 9.28 -22.67
C LEU A 106 16.18 10.20 -23.83
N SER A 107 15.00 9.96 -24.42
CA SER A 107 14.50 10.84 -25.47
C SER A 107 14.41 12.28 -24.93
N PRO A 108 14.69 13.31 -25.75
CA PRO A 108 14.71 14.70 -25.32
C PRO A 108 13.40 15.12 -24.62
N GLU A 109 12.27 14.57 -25.06
CA GLU A 109 10.96 14.76 -24.45
C GLU A 109 10.85 14.25 -23.00
N ARG A 110 11.47 13.11 -22.68
CA ARG A 110 11.49 12.57 -21.30
C ARG A 110 12.42 13.34 -20.39
N ALA A 111 13.52 13.87 -20.92
CA ALA A 111 14.45 14.71 -20.17
C ALA A 111 13.80 16.04 -19.75
N GLU A 112 13.04 16.66 -20.64
CA GLU A 112 12.28 17.88 -20.33
C GLU A 112 11.13 17.64 -19.35
N ALA A 113 10.41 16.52 -19.49
CA ALA A 113 9.37 16.14 -18.55
C ALA A 113 9.93 15.90 -17.14
N ALA A 114 11.06 15.20 -17.03
CA ALA A 114 11.75 14.98 -15.76
C ALA A 114 12.22 16.29 -15.12
N ALA A 115 12.80 17.21 -15.91
CA ALA A 115 13.24 18.52 -15.42
C ALA A 115 12.06 19.37 -14.90
N LYS A 116 10.91 19.34 -15.59
CA LYS A 116 9.70 20.06 -15.17
C LYS A 116 9.10 19.49 -13.88
N ILE A 117 9.10 18.17 -13.73
CA ILE A 117 8.62 17.50 -12.52
C ILE A 117 9.54 17.82 -11.34
N GLN A 118 10.86 17.82 -11.54
CA GLN A 118 11.84 18.16 -10.50
C GLN A 118 11.77 19.65 -10.09
N ALA A 119 11.57 20.55 -11.05
CA ALA A 119 11.40 21.97 -10.75
C ALA A 119 10.09 22.24 -9.98
N ALA A 120 9.01 21.55 -10.32
CA ALA A 120 7.73 21.66 -9.63
C ALA A 120 7.79 21.06 -8.21
N SER A 121 8.49 19.93 -8.03
CA SER A 121 8.65 19.31 -6.71
C SER A 121 9.56 20.14 -5.79
N ALA A 122 10.63 20.74 -6.33
CA ALA A 122 11.51 21.64 -5.57
C ALA A 122 10.76 22.88 -5.05
N LYS A 123 9.95 23.53 -5.88
CA LYS A 123 9.12 24.69 -5.46
C LYS A 123 8.08 24.30 -4.41
N LYS A 124 7.45 23.12 -4.55
CA LYS A 124 6.46 22.64 -3.59
C LYS A 124 7.08 22.26 -2.25
N ALA A 125 8.34 21.81 -2.25
CA ALA A 125 9.09 21.50 -1.04
C ALA A 125 9.47 22.77 -0.28
N THR A 126 9.93 23.83 -0.97
CA THR A 126 10.24 25.11 -0.33
C THR A 126 9.01 25.76 0.27
N GLU A 127 7.88 25.77 -0.44
CA GLU A 127 6.61 26.30 0.09
C GLU A 127 6.10 25.55 1.32
N ARG A 128 6.35 24.23 1.40
CA ARG A 128 6.01 23.44 2.61
C ARG A 128 6.91 23.83 3.78
N HIS A 129 8.20 23.94 3.57
CA HIS A 129 9.14 24.32 4.62
C HIS A 129 8.88 25.74 5.14
N GLU A 130 8.50 26.68 4.28
CA GLU A 130 8.12 28.04 4.67
C GLU A 130 6.81 28.07 5.47
N ARG A 131 5.81 27.28 5.07
CA ARG A 131 4.55 27.16 5.83
C ARG A 131 4.76 26.49 7.19
N GLU A 132 5.62 25.48 7.26
CA GLU A 132 5.99 24.82 8.52
C GLU A 132 6.79 25.76 9.42
N ALA A 133 7.69 26.57 8.87
CA ALA A 133 8.41 27.59 9.63
C ALA A 133 7.46 28.68 10.16
N ALA A 134 6.53 29.17 9.34
CA ALA A 134 5.53 30.15 9.76
C ALA A 134 4.58 29.59 10.84
N GLN A 135 4.20 28.31 10.75
CA GLN A 135 3.39 27.65 11.78
C GLN A 135 4.14 27.45 13.09
N LYS A 136 5.45 27.15 13.03
CA LYS A 136 6.29 27.06 14.24
C LYS A 136 6.44 28.41 14.92
N VAL A 137 6.72 29.47 14.17
CA VAL A 137 6.81 30.84 14.72
C VAL A 137 5.47 31.30 15.30
N ALA A 138 4.35 30.98 14.65
CA ALA A 138 3.01 31.27 15.16
C ALA A 138 2.67 30.45 16.42
N ALA A 139 3.09 29.19 16.49
CA ALA A 139 2.91 28.36 17.69
C ALA A 139 3.74 28.85 18.88
N GLU A 140 4.96 29.34 18.62
CA GLU A 140 5.86 29.88 19.65
C GLU A 140 5.37 31.24 20.18
N ALA A 141 4.80 32.09 19.33
CA ALA A 141 4.17 33.36 19.74
C ALA A 141 2.91 33.16 20.60
N VAL A 142 2.13 32.09 20.36
CA VAL A 142 0.94 31.75 21.18
C VAL A 142 1.32 31.14 22.53
N THR A 143 2.53 30.59 22.68
CA THR A 143 3.02 30.08 23.97
C THR A 143 3.57 31.16 24.90
N ASP A 144 4.04 32.30 24.36
CA ASP A 144 4.60 33.41 25.16
C ASP A 144 3.50 34.31 25.77
N ASP A 145 2.38 34.52 25.08
CA ASP A 145 1.21 35.29 25.57
C ASP A 145 0.47 34.61 26.74
N LYS A 146 0.75 33.32 27.00
CA LYS A 146 0.13 32.55 28.08
C LYS A 146 0.98 32.46 29.36
N ALA A 147 2.17 33.08 29.36
CA ALA A 147 3.14 33.04 30.44
C ALA A 147 3.35 34.38 31.18
N THR A 148 2.64 35.44 30.79
CA THR A 148 2.43 36.67 31.58
C THR A 148 1.04 36.72 32.16
#